data_AF-A0A7J8GPL7-F1
#
_entry.id   AF-A0A7J8GPL7-F1
#
_cell.length_a   1.000
_cell.length_b   1.000
_cell.length_c   1.000
_cell.angle_alpha   90.00
_cell.angle_beta   90.00
_cell.angle_gamma   90.00
#
_symmetry.space_group_name_H-M   'P 1'
#
loop_
_entity.id
_entity.type
_entity.pdbx_description
1 polymer ?
#
loop_
_entity_poly.entity_id
_entity_poly.type
_entity_poly.pdbx_seq_one_letter_code
_entity_poly.pdbx_strand_id
1 'polypeptide(L)'
;MSPVFPMLTVLTMFYYLCLRRRARTAARGEMTNSHRTIESNSRTSPLNAEVVQYAKEVVDFSSHYGSENSMSYTMWNLAGVPNVFPSSGDFTQTAVFRTYGTWWDQCPSASLPFKRTPPDFQSQDYVELTFEQQVYPTAVHVLETYHPGAVIRILACSANPYSPSPPAEVRWEILWSERPTKVNASQARQFKPCIKQINFPTNLIRLEVNSSLLDYYTELDAVVLHGMKDKPLLSLKTSLIDMNDLEEDDYEEKDGCGMDNLNKKLSSTALGEGPNNGYFDKLPYELIQLILNHLTLPDLCRLAQTCKLLNQHCYDPLQYIHLNLQPYWAKLNDTSLEFLQTRCTLVQWLNLSWTGNRGFISVAGFSRFLKVCGSELVRLELSCSHFLNETCLEIISETCPDLQELNLSSCDKLPAQAFNHIAKLCGLKRLVLYRTKVEQTALLSILNFCSELQHLSLGSCVMIEDYDVIASMIGAKCKKLRTLDLWRCKNITENGIAELASGCPLLEELDLGWCPTLQSSTGCFAKLARQLPNLQKLFLTANRSVCDTDIEELACNCTRLRQLDILGKNTIYNFALKP
;
A
#
# COMPACT_ATOMS: atom_id res chain seq x y z
N MET A 1 45.86 -24.24 -9.86
CA MET A 1 45.97 -23.05 -10.74
C MET A 1 44.58 -22.73 -11.26
N SER A 2 43.98 -21.69 -10.70
CA SER A 2 42.63 -21.21 -11.01
C SER A 2 42.63 -20.30 -12.24
N PRO A 3 41.50 -20.15 -12.95
CA PRO A 3 41.15 -18.90 -13.60
C PRO A 3 40.08 -18.16 -12.79
N VAL A 4 40.38 -16.89 -12.53
CA VAL A 4 39.58 -15.90 -11.81
C VAL A 4 38.62 -15.26 -12.80
N PHE A 5 37.32 -15.30 -12.52
CA PHE A 5 36.32 -14.42 -13.13
C PHE A 5 36.25 -13.11 -12.33
N PRO A 6 36.21 -11.92 -12.96
CA PRO A 6 36.11 -10.67 -12.23
C PRO A 6 34.66 -10.45 -11.74
N MET A 7 34.54 -10.12 -10.45
CA MET A 7 33.33 -9.57 -9.85
C MET A 7 32.84 -8.34 -10.62
N LEU A 8 31.61 -8.39 -11.13
CA LEU A 8 30.88 -7.23 -11.63
C LEU A 8 29.99 -6.67 -10.50
N THR A 9 30.53 -5.74 -9.70
CA THR A 9 29.81 -5.05 -8.62
C THR A 9 29.33 -3.68 -9.09
N VAL A 10 28.11 -3.31 -8.69
CA VAL A 10 27.47 -1.98 -8.45
C VAL A 10 27.81 -0.78 -9.37
N LEU A 11 29.08 -0.58 -9.71
CA LEU A 11 29.60 0.41 -10.66
C LEU A 11 29.05 0.26 -12.08
N THR A 12 28.73 -0.94 -12.56
CA THR A 12 28.12 -1.11 -13.90
C THR A 12 26.66 -0.67 -13.94
N MET A 13 25.89 -0.83 -12.85
CA MET A 13 24.54 -0.28 -12.72
C MET A 13 24.57 1.26 -12.59
N PHE A 14 25.49 1.81 -11.79
CA PHE A 14 25.68 3.26 -11.69
C PHE A 14 26.17 3.87 -13.01
N TYR A 15 27.06 3.18 -13.73
CA TYR A 15 27.55 3.59 -15.04
C TYR A 15 26.41 3.58 -16.08
N TYR A 16 25.53 2.58 -16.08
CA TYR A 16 24.34 2.54 -16.95
C TYR A 16 23.31 3.64 -16.62
N LEU A 17 23.07 3.93 -15.34
CA LEU A 17 22.20 5.02 -14.89
C LEU A 17 22.77 6.41 -15.27
N CYS A 18 24.09 6.61 -15.16
CA CYS A 18 24.78 7.83 -15.56
C CYS A 18 24.84 8.02 -17.08
N LEU A 19 25.01 6.94 -17.86
CA LEU A 19 24.97 6.97 -19.32
C LEU A 19 23.59 7.35 -19.87
N ARG A 20 22.50 6.91 -19.22
CA ARG A 20 21.14 7.32 -19.60
C ARG A 20 20.82 8.78 -19.24
N ARG A 21 21.42 9.34 -18.19
CA ARG A 21 21.32 10.78 -17.88
C ARG A 21 22.04 11.65 -18.93
N ARG A 22 23.14 11.18 -19.51
CA ARG A 22 23.84 11.88 -20.62
C ARG A 22 23.15 11.72 -21.98
N ALA A 23 22.49 10.60 -22.25
CA ALA A 23 21.75 10.40 -23.51
C ALA A 23 20.52 11.34 -23.62
N ARG A 24 19.92 11.78 -22.51
CA ARG A 24 18.80 12.75 -22.52
C ARG A 24 19.25 14.21 -22.71
N THR A 25 20.54 14.53 -22.53
CA THR A 25 21.10 15.87 -22.77
C THR A 25 21.75 16.04 -24.15
N ALA A 26 21.84 14.98 -24.95
CA ALA A 26 22.53 14.98 -26.25
C ALA A 26 21.61 15.06 -27.49
N ALA A 27 20.35 15.51 -27.34
CA ALA A 27 19.45 15.80 -28.47
C ALA A 27 19.17 17.31 -28.61
N ARG A 28 20.19 18.14 -28.39
CA ARG A 28 20.20 19.56 -28.78
C ARG A 28 21.26 19.78 -29.85
N GLY A 29 20.82 19.82 -31.09
CA GLY A 29 21.64 20.26 -32.21
C GLY A 29 21.12 19.76 -33.54
N GLU A 30 20.13 20.47 -34.11
CA GLU A 30 20.23 20.96 -35.49
C GLU A 30 19.10 21.98 -35.78
N MET A 31 19.54 23.22 -36.06
CA MET A 31 18.86 24.31 -36.77
C MET A 31 18.30 23.80 -38.11
N THR A 32 17.28 24.33 -38.80
CA THR A 32 16.48 25.56 -38.81
C THR A 32 15.46 25.35 -39.94
N ASN A 33 14.22 25.81 -39.81
CA ASN A 33 13.57 26.53 -40.90
C ASN A 33 12.44 27.40 -40.35
N SER A 34 12.82 28.65 -40.16
CA SER A 34 12.01 29.80 -39.79
C SER A 34 11.18 30.28 -40.98
N HIS A 35 9.86 30.20 -40.89
CA HIS A 35 8.99 31.14 -41.59
C HIS A 35 8.54 32.22 -40.62
N ARG A 36 9.13 33.41 -40.80
CA ARG A 36 8.77 34.66 -40.15
C ARG A 36 7.29 34.97 -40.40
N THR A 37 6.57 35.31 -39.33
CA THR A 37 5.49 36.29 -39.38
C THR A 37 5.77 37.36 -38.35
N ILE A 38 5.51 38.59 -38.76
CA ILE A 38 6.04 39.86 -38.30
C ILE A 38 5.57 40.20 -36.88
N GLU A 39 6.51 40.62 -36.03
CA GLU A 39 6.22 41.29 -34.76
C GLU A 39 5.49 42.62 -35.03
N SER A 40 4.29 42.76 -34.49
CA SER A 40 3.78 44.06 -34.07
C SER A 40 3.87 44.12 -32.55
N ASN A 41 4.68 45.05 -32.06
CA ASN A 41 4.87 45.40 -30.66
C ASN A 41 3.56 45.45 -29.84
N SER A 42 3.40 44.53 -28.90
CA SER A 42 2.68 44.77 -27.66
C SER A 42 3.34 43.99 -26.52
N ARG A 43 4.09 44.70 -25.67
CA ARG A 43 4.59 44.18 -24.40
C ARG A 43 3.41 43.90 -23.48
N THR A 44 3.02 42.64 -23.38
CA THR A 44 2.28 42.08 -22.24
C THR A 44 2.86 40.71 -21.96
N SER A 45 3.63 40.58 -20.87
CA SER A 45 3.98 39.29 -20.28
C SER A 45 2.69 38.48 -20.10
N PRO A 46 2.60 37.20 -20.52
CA PRO A 46 1.38 36.45 -20.30
C PRO A 46 1.26 36.21 -18.80
N LEU A 47 0.35 36.95 -18.16
CA LEU A 47 -0.20 36.55 -16.87
C LEU A 47 -0.70 35.12 -17.04
N ASN A 48 -0.28 34.21 -16.16
CA ASN A 48 -0.79 32.84 -16.05
C ASN A 48 -0.35 31.86 -17.16
N ALA A 49 0.96 31.54 -17.23
CA ALA A 49 1.44 30.43 -18.05
C ALA A 49 1.05 29.07 -17.43
N GLU A 50 0.17 28.34 -18.12
CA GLU A 50 -0.15 26.94 -17.78
C GLU A 50 1.10 26.06 -18.00
N VAL A 51 1.39 25.22 -17.02
CA VAL A 51 2.48 24.24 -17.05
C VAL A 51 1.86 22.86 -17.17
N VAL A 52 2.24 22.15 -18.24
CA VAL A 52 1.92 20.73 -18.43
C VAL A 52 3.22 19.94 -18.33
N GLN A 53 3.26 18.98 -17.42
CA GLN A 53 4.46 18.20 -17.15
C GLN A 53 4.12 16.75 -16.82
N TYR A 54 4.97 15.85 -17.28
CA TYR A 54 4.93 14.44 -16.91
C TYR A 54 5.65 14.21 -15.59
N ALA A 55 5.33 13.11 -14.91
CA ALA A 55 6.06 12.68 -13.74
C ALA A 55 7.56 12.58 -14.06
N LYS A 56 8.38 13.25 -13.26
CA LYS A 56 9.83 13.29 -13.40
C LYS A 56 10.47 11.99 -12.91
N GLU A 57 10.02 11.54 -11.74
CA GLU A 57 10.60 10.42 -11.00
C GLU A 57 9.53 9.87 -10.05
N VAL A 58 9.41 8.54 -10.00
CA VAL A 58 8.69 7.88 -8.91
C VAL A 58 9.61 7.86 -7.71
N VAL A 59 9.08 8.05 -6.52
CA VAL A 59 9.90 8.22 -5.31
C VAL A 59 9.53 7.26 -4.18
N ASP A 60 8.33 6.69 -4.22
CA ASP A 60 7.88 5.66 -3.29
C ASP A 60 6.67 4.91 -3.85
N PHE A 61 6.45 3.68 -3.40
CA PHE A 61 5.30 2.84 -3.76
C PHE A 61 5.19 1.62 -2.84
N SER A 62 3.97 1.18 -2.55
CA SER A 62 3.75 0.03 -1.66
C SER A 62 3.99 -1.32 -2.31
N SER A 63 3.65 -1.45 -3.58
CA SER A 63 3.67 -2.71 -4.33
C SER A 63 4.29 -2.52 -5.71
N HIS A 64 4.87 -3.60 -6.22
CA HIS A 64 5.62 -3.58 -7.46
C HIS A 64 5.62 -4.97 -8.10
N TYR A 65 5.09 -5.06 -9.32
CA TYR A 65 5.05 -6.33 -10.04
C TYR A 65 6.42 -6.71 -10.62
N GLY A 66 7.15 -5.74 -11.19
CA GLY A 66 8.45 -5.84 -11.87
C GLY A 66 9.69 -6.23 -11.01
N SER A 67 10.90 -6.14 -11.58
CA SER A 67 12.15 -6.32 -10.82
C SER A 67 12.85 -4.98 -10.72
N GLU A 68 13.48 -4.70 -9.59
CA GLU A 68 14.35 -3.52 -9.44
C GLU A 68 15.49 -3.45 -10.46
N ASN A 69 15.89 -4.60 -11.05
CA ASN A 69 16.96 -4.68 -12.03
C ASN A 69 16.45 -4.81 -13.49
N SER A 70 15.16 -4.63 -13.73
CA SER A 70 14.54 -4.70 -15.05
C SER A 70 13.75 -3.43 -15.34
N MET A 71 13.42 -3.18 -16.61
CA MET A 71 12.42 -2.17 -17.00
C MET A 71 11.02 -2.78 -17.12
N SER A 72 10.89 -4.12 -17.09
CA SER A 72 9.61 -4.78 -17.31
C SER A 72 8.67 -4.65 -16.11
N TYR A 73 7.50 -4.07 -16.33
CA TYR A 73 6.39 -3.94 -15.37
C TYR A 73 6.74 -3.17 -14.10
N THR A 74 7.72 -2.26 -14.19
CA THR A 74 8.23 -1.55 -13.01
C THR A 74 7.48 -0.25 -12.76
N MET A 75 7.32 0.11 -11.48
CA MET A 75 6.77 1.41 -11.09
C MET A 75 7.53 2.60 -11.71
N TRP A 76 8.83 2.43 -11.96
CA TRP A 76 9.69 3.44 -12.59
C TRP A 76 9.26 3.82 -14.01
N ASN A 77 8.44 2.98 -14.67
CA ASN A 77 7.92 3.27 -16.01
C ASN A 77 6.95 4.46 -16.03
N LEU A 78 6.38 4.86 -14.90
CA LEU A 78 5.54 6.07 -14.81
C LEU A 78 6.32 7.38 -15.01
N ALA A 79 7.65 7.33 -14.93
CA ALA A 79 8.49 8.51 -15.06
C ALA A 79 8.77 8.82 -16.54
N GLY A 80 8.27 9.97 -16.99
CA GLY A 80 8.44 10.49 -18.34
C GLY A 80 7.16 10.46 -19.18
N VAL A 81 7.35 10.60 -20.50
CA VAL A 81 6.27 10.52 -21.48
C VAL A 81 5.76 9.08 -21.61
N PRO A 82 4.48 8.86 -22.00
CA PRO A 82 3.93 7.53 -22.23
C PRO A 82 4.73 6.75 -23.27
N ASN A 83 4.84 5.44 -23.08
CA ASN A 83 5.50 4.52 -24.01
C ASN A 83 4.49 3.78 -24.90
N VAL A 84 3.25 3.61 -24.45
CA VAL A 84 2.28 2.66 -25.00
C VAL A 84 0.97 3.35 -25.38
N PHE A 85 0.48 4.24 -24.53
CA PHE A 85 -0.78 4.96 -24.73
C PHE A 85 -0.78 5.69 -26.08
N PRO A 86 -1.87 5.61 -26.88
CA PRO A 86 -3.22 5.15 -26.54
C PRO A 86 -3.49 3.65 -26.78
N SER A 87 -2.45 2.84 -27.01
CA SER A 87 -2.63 1.39 -27.18
C SER A 87 -3.09 0.74 -25.88
N SER A 88 -3.87 -0.33 -26.00
CA SER A 88 -4.34 -1.12 -24.87
C SER A 88 -3.85 -2.55 -24.92
N GLY A 89 -3.48 -3.10 -23.78
CA GLY A 89 -2.92 -4.44 -23.66
C GLY A 89 -1.93 -4.55 -22.52
N ASP A 90 -1.38 -5.74 -22.36
CA ASP A 90 -0.33 -6.06 -21.41
C ASP A 90 1.03 -5.70 -22.00
N PHE A 91 1.66 -4.65 -21.48
CA PHE A 91 2.93 -4.15 -21.99
C PHE A 91 3.98 -4.02 -20.90
N THR A 92 5.13 -4.67 -21.11
CA THR A 92 6.26 -4.60 -20.17
C THR A 92 6.76 -3.18 -19.87
N GLN A 93 6.43 -2.20 -20.71
CA GLN A 93 6.86 -0.80 -20.60
C GLN A 93 5.98 0.05 -19.68
N THR A 94 4.96 -0.52 -19.03
CA THR A 94 4.04 0.19 -18.12
C THR A 94 4.32 -0.17 -16.67
N ALA A 95 3.70 0.52 -15.72
CA ALA A 95 3.78 0.24 -14.29
C ALA A 95 2.60 -0.61 -13.82
N VAL A 96 2.91 -1.64 -13.02
CA VAL A 96 1.94 -2.68 -12.64
C VAL A 96 2.01 -2.97 -11.15
N PHE A 97 0.87 -2.85 -10.48
CA PHE A 97 0.72 -3.29 -9.09
C PHE A 97 0.53 -4.80 -9.04
N ARG A 98 1.08 -5.44 -8.01
CA ARG A 98 0.94 -6.91 -7.84
C ARG A 98 -0.49 -7.30 -7.48
N THR A 99 -1.19 -6.46 -6.72
CA THR A 99 -2.49 -6.74 -6.12
C THR A 99 -3.62 -6.52 -7.13
N TYR A 100 -4.54 -7.48 -7.22
CA TYR A 100 -5.74 -7.42 -8.05
C TYR A 100 -6.81 -8.42 -7.57
N GLY A 101 -8.07 -8.12 -7.85
CA GLY A 101 -9.21 -8.94 -7.42
C GLY A 101 -9.36 -9.04 -5.90
N THR A 102 -10.32 -9.85 -5.46
CA THR A 102 -10.60 -10.07 -4.03
C THR A 102 -9.83 -11.24 -3.42
N TRP A 103 -8.96 -11.87 -4.19
CA TRP A 103 -8.40 -13.16 -3.78
C TRP A 103 -7.36 -13.04 -2.65
N TRP A 104 -6.71 -11.88 -2.52
CA TRP A 104 -5.84 -11.52 -1.39
C TRP A 104 -6.60 -11.39 -0.07
N ASP A 105 -7.92 -11.14 -0.14
CA ASP A 105 -8.80 -11.09 1.03
C ASP A 105 -9.41 -12.47 1.35
N GLN A 106 -9.32 -13.40 0.39
CA GLN A 106 -9.89 -14.75 0.47
C GLN A 106 -8.83 -15.86 0.61
N CYS A 107 -7.54 -15.52 0.58
CA CYS A 107 -6.47 -16.49 0.71
C CYS A 107 -6.30 -16.95 2.17
N PRO A 108 -5.74 -18.16 2.39
CA PRO A 108 -5.40 -18.60 3.75
C PRO A 108 -4.42 -17.65 4.46
N SER A 109 -3.63 -16.88 3.71
CA SER A 109 -2.72 -15.85 4.24
C SER A 109 -3.39 -14.51 4.56
N ALA A 110 -4.69 -14.34 4.25
CA ALA A 110 -5.41 -13.09 4.44
C ALA A 110 -5.52 -12.72 5.93
N SER A 111 -5.16 -11.48 6.23
CA SER A 111 -5.22 -10.94 7.58
C SER A 111 -6.64 -10.51 7.95
N LEU A 112 -7.10 -10.83 9.17
CA LEU A 112 -8.35 -10.27 9.69
C LEU A 112 -8.31 -8.73 9.69
N PRO A 113 -9.40 -8.05 9.28
CA PRO A 113 -9.43 -6.60 9.19
C PRO A 113 -9.39 -5.95 10.58
N PHE A 114 -8.79 -4.77 10.66
CA PHE A 114 -8.78 -3.98 11.89
C PHE A 114 -10.15 -3.37 12.16
N LYS A 115 -10.55 -3.35 13.44
CA LYS A 115 -11.73 -2.60 13.88
C LYS A 115 -11.50 -1.10 13.68
N ARG A 116 -12.59 -0.34 13.54
CA ARG A 116 -12.60 1.14 13.40
C ARG A 116 -11.76 1.71 12.25
N THR A 117 -11.44 0.89 11.26
CA THR A 117 -10.92 1.41 9.99
C THR A 117 -12.03 2.28 9.36
N PRO A 118 -11.75 3.54 8.99
CA PRO A 118 -12.76 4.40 8.38
C PRO A 118 -13.37 3.74 7.14
N PRO A 119 -14.70 3.78 6.97
CA PRO A 119 -15.36 3.08 5.86
C PRO A 119 -15.01 3.66 4.49
N ASP A 120 -14.54 4.91 4.44
CA ASP A 120 -14.05 5.58 3.24
C ASP A 120 -12.60 5.19 2.90
N PHE A 121 -11.83 4.62 3.85
CA PHE A 121 -10.46 4.16 3.62
C PHE A 121 -10.47 2.80 2.93
N GLN A 122 -10.29 2.83 1.60
CA GLN A 122 -10.32 1.63 0.75
C GLN A 122 -9.00 1.45 -0.01
N SER A 123 -7.96 2.21 0.31
CA SER A 123 -6.66 2.14 -0.37
C SER A 123 -5.95 0.84 -0.06
N GLN A 124 -5.56 0.09 -1.10
CA GLN A 124 -4.78 -1.15 -0.98
C GLN A 124 -3.29 -0.90 -1.25
N ASP A 125 -2.99 -0.06 -2.23
CA ASP A 125 -1.65 0.26 -2.65
C ASP A 125 -1.51 1.75 -2.99
N TYR A 126 -0.28 2.23 -3.11
CA TYR A 126 0.02 3.61 -3.52
C TYR A 126 1.29 3.72 -4.37
N VAL A 127 1.40 4.85 -5.08
CA VAL A 127 2.62 5.31 -5.74
C VAL A 127 2.77 6.83 -5.57
N GLU A 128 3.98 7.30 -5.30
CA GLU A 128 4.33 8.71 -5.15
C GLU A 128 5.22 9.18 -6.30
N LEU A 129 4.84 10.29 -6.92
CA LEU A 129 5.40 10.81 -8.16
C LEU A 129 5.82 12.27 -7.96
N THR A 130 7.08 12.56 -8.27
CA THR A 130 7.59 13.94 -8.29
C THR A 130 7.50 14.53 -9.68
N PHE A 131 7.38 15.85 -9.73
CA PHE A 131 7.32 16.66 -10.95
C PHE A 131 8.42 17.73 -10.93
N GLU A 132 8.79 18.23 -12.10
CA GLU A 132 9.92 19.16 -12.25
C GLU A 132 9.66 20.50 -11.57
N GLN A 133 8.46 21.05 -11.77
CA GLN A 133 8.06 22.37 -11.26
C GLN A 133 6.92 22.25 -10.26
N GLN A 134 6.97 23.06 -9.19
CA GLN A 134 5.82 23.25 -8.32
C GLN A 134 4.76 24.07 -9.03
N VAL A 135 3.51 23.61 -8.99
CA VAL A 135 2.36 24.25 -9.64
C VAL A 135 1.13 24.16 -8.76
N TYR A 136 0.19 25.09 -8.92
CA TYR A 136 -1.18 24.95 -8.42
C TYR A 136 -1.94 24.00 -9.37
N PRO A 137 -2.29 22.77 -8.95
CA PRO A 137 -2.88 21.78 -9.84
C PRO A 137 -4.21 22.24 -10.43
N THR A 138 -4.31 22.24 -11.75
CA THR A 138 -5.56 22.46 -12.49
C THR A 138 -6.18 21.16 -12.98
N ALA A 139 -5.34 20.17 -13.31
CA ALA A 139 -5.78 18.80 -13.61
C ALA A 139 -4.66 17.79 -13.33
N VAL A 140 -5.07 16.54 -13.07
CA VAL A 140 -4.18 15.37 -13.03
C VAL A 140 -4.76 14.34 -13.99
N HIS A 141 -3.96 13.92 -14.97
CA HIS A 141 -4.36 12.90 -15.93
C HIS A 141 -3.54 11.63 -15.68
N VAL A 142 -4.21 10.48 -15.59
CA VAL A 142 -3.57 9.17 -15.49
C VAL A 142 -3.85 8.39 -16.77
N LEU A 143 -2.81 7.90 -17.43
CA LEU A 143 -2.92 7.11 -18.66
C LEU A 143 -2.97 5.64 -18.28
N GLU A 144 -4.18 5.07 -18.28
CA GLU A 144 -4.42 3.66 -17.95
C GLU A 144 -4.47 2.85 -19.25
N THR A 145 -3.64 1.82 -19.39
CA THR A 145 -3.49 1.05 -20.64
C THR A 145 -4.08 -0.35 -20.57
N TYR A 146 -4.25 -0.91 -19.38
CA TYR A 146 -4.78 -2.25 -19.15
C TYR A 146 -5.57 -2.32 -17.86
N HIS A 147 -6.76 -2.93 -17.89
CA HIS A 147 -7.71 -3.00 -16.75
C HIS A 147 -7.80 -1.67 -15.97
N PRO A 148 -8.33 -0.61 -16.60
CA PRO A 148 -8.43 0.71 -15.98
C PRO A 148 -9.41 0.70 -14.79
N GLY A 149 -9.28 1.69 -13.90
CA GLY A 149 -10.22 1.87 -12.77
C GLY A 149 -9.65 1.58 -11.39
N ALA A 150 -8.34 1.34 -11.27
CA ALA A 150 -7.71 1.08 -9.98
C ALA A 150 -7.55 2.33 -9.12
N VAL A 151 -7.36 3.51 -9.75
CA VAL A 151 -7.08 4.76 -9.03
C VAL A 151 -8.33 5.23 -8.29
N ILE A 152 -8.25 5.31 -6.96
CA ILE A 152 -9.37 5.73 -6.11
C ILE A 152 -9.10 7.02 -5.34
N ARG A 153 -7.83 7.45 -5.21
CA ARG A 153 -7.47 8.72 -4.58
C ARG A 153 -6.27 9.38 -5.25
N ILE A 154 -6.31 10.70 -5.33
CA ILE A 154 -5.20 11.55 -5.75
C ILE A 154 -4.95 12.57 -4.64
N LEU A 155 -3.71 12.61 -4.13
CA LEU A 155 -3.31 13.55 -3.09
C LEU A 155 -2.14 14.42 -3.57
N ALA A 156 -2.08 15.65 -3.08
CA ALA A 156 -0.98 16.58 -3.28
C ALA A 156 -0.25 16.87 -1.97
N CYS A 157 1.07 16.87 -2.02
CA CYS A 157 1.92 17.23 -0.88
C CYS A 157 2.37 18.69 -0.96
N SER A 158 2.33 19.41 0.16
CA SER A 158 2.67 20.84 0.22
C SER A 158 4.14 21.16 -0.03
N ALA A 159 5.02 20.22 0.29
CA ALA A 159 6.45 20.33 0.04
C ALA A 159 7.01 18.93 -0.12
N ASN A 160 7.89 18.72 -1.10
CA ASN A 160 8.46 17.41 -1.36
C ASN A 160 9.39 17.00 -0.20
N PRO A 161 9.07 15.97 0.60
CA PRO A 161 9.95 15.59 1.69
C PRO A 161 11.25 14.88 1.22
N TYR A 162 11.40 14.56 -0.09
CA TYR A 162 12.51 13.77 -0.66
C TYR A 162 13.60 14.73 -1.16
N SER A 163 13.39 16.03 -1.03
CA SER A 163 14.39 17.02 -1.38
C SER A 163 15.64 16.83 -0.51
N PRO A 164 16.83 17.20 -1.02
CA PRO A 164 18.07 17.19 -0.24
C PRO A 164 17.97 17.99 1.07
N SER A 165 17.14 19.03 1.09
CA SER A 165 16.75 19.79 2.28
C SER A 165 15.28 19.51 2.58
N PRO A 166 14.94 18.48 3.38
CA PRO A 166 13.57 18.14 3.69
C PRO A 166 12.89 19.26 4.50
N PRO A 167 11.63 19.59 4.21
CA PRO A 167 10.85 20.56 4.97
C PRO A 167 10.57 20.02 6.38
N ALA A 168 10.47 20.92 7.36
CA ALA A 168 10.13 20.55 8.74
C ALA A 168 8.70 19.99 8.87
N GLU A 169 7.77 20.52 8.06
CA GLU A 169 6.39 20.08 8.03
C GLU A 169 5.92 19.90 6.59
N VAL A 170 5.08 18.88 6.38
CA VAL A 170 4.39 18.65 5.11
C VAL A 170 2.94 18.36 5.38
N ARG A 171 2.08 18.82 4.48
CA ARG A 171 0.66 18.58 4.49
C ARG A 171 0.27 17.86 3.22
N TRP A 172 -0.48 16.78 3.39
CA TRP A 172 -1.16 16.11 2.30
C TRP A 172 -2.62 16.57 2.22
N GLU A 173 -3.05 17.00 1.05
CA GLU A 173 -4.45 17.29 0.74
C GLU A 173 -4.97 16.32 -0.31
N ILE A 174 -6.19 15.82 -0.10
CA ILE A 174 -6.89 15.01 -1.09
C ILE A 174 -7.40 15.95 -2.18
N LEU A 175 -6.94 15.73 -3.41
CA LEU A 175 -7.40 16.42 -4.61
C LEU A 175 -8.67 15.76 -5.15
N TRP A 176 -8.75 14.44 -5.11
CA TRP A 176 -9.90 13.66 -5.56
C TRP A 176 -9.94 12.32 -4.83
N SER A 177 -11.15 11.81 -4.55
CA SER A 177 -11.37 10.49 -3.96
C SER A 177 -12.74 9.97 -4.36
N GLU A 178 -12.81 8.71 -4.78
CA GLU A 178 -14.06 7.97 -4.99
C GLU A 178 -13.94 6.55 -4.46
N ARG A 179 -15.07 5.84 -4.37
CA ARG A 179 -15.08 4.41 -4.05
C ARG A 179 -14.58 3.61 -5.26
N PRO A 180 -13.97 2.42 -5.07
CA PRO A 180 -13.66 1.51 -6.17
C PRO A 180 -14.91 1.28 -7.02
N THR A 181 -14.77 1.44 -8.33
CA THR A 181 -15.84 1.17 -9.29
C THR A 181 -15.31 0.25 -10.37
N LYS A 182 -16.14 -0.70 -10.83
CA LYS A 182 -15.78 -1.56 -11.96
C LYS A 182 -15.94 -0.76 -13.25
N VAL A 183 -14.84 -0.62 -13.98
CA VAL A 183 -14.85 0.03 -15.30
C VAL A 183 -15.04 -1.05 -16.36
N ASN A 184 -16.18 -1.03 -17.05
CA ASN A 184 -16.51 -2.03 -18.08
C ASN A 184 -15.83 -1.77 -19.44
N ALA A 185 -14.72 -1.04 -19.46
CA ALA A 185 -13.97 -0.73 -20.67
C ALA A 185 -12.65 -1.50 -20.67
N SER A 186 -12.44 -2.35 -21.68
CA SER A 186 -11.18 -3.07 -21.90
C SER A 186 -10.14 -2.24 -22.66
N GLN A 187 -10.46 -1.01 -23.03
CA GLN A 187 -9.59 -0.12 -23.79
C GLN A 187 -8.83 0.84 -22.89
N ALA A 188 -7.65 1.25 -23.36
CA ALA A 188 -6.84 2.28 -22.74
C ALA A 188 -7.66 3.56 -22.62
N ARG A 189 -7.52 4.26 -21.50
CA ARG A 189 -8.21 5.53 -21.26
C ARG A 189 -7.30 6.53 -20.59
N GLN A 190 -7.59 7.79 -20.87
CA GLN A 190 -7.05 8.89 -20.11
C GLN A 190 -8.02 9.22 -18.98
N PHE A 191 -7.69 8.82 -17.77
CA PHE A 191 -8.48 9.13 -16.57
C PHE A 191 -8.24 10.58 -16.14
N LYS A 192 -9.32 11.39 -16.12
CA LYS A 192 -9.29 12.85 -15.88
C LYS A 192 -10.35 13.26 -14.83
N PRO A 193 -10.15 12.95 -13.56
CA PRO A 193 -11.09 13.35 -12.52
C PRO A 193 -11.12 14.87 -12.33
N CYS A 194 -12.26 15.41 -11.91
CA CYS A 194 -12.33 16.80 -11.45
C CYS A 194 -11.67 16.92 -10.08
N ILE A 195 -10.56 17.66 -10.02
CA ILE A 195 -9.79 17.83 -8.78
C ILE A 195 -10.23 19.07 -7.99
N LYS A 196 -10.23 18.93 -6.66
CA LYS A 196 -10.36 20.04 -5.70
C LYS A 196 -9.18 20.99 -5.87
N GLN A 197 -9.47 22.29 -5.92
CA GLN A 197 -8.45 23.33 -5.93
C GLN A 197 -7.79 23.45 -4.54
N ILE A 198 -6.47 23.56 -4.53
CA ILE A 198 -5.66 23.72 -3.32
C ILE A 198 -4.99 25.09 -3.27
N ASN A 199 -4.63 25.54 -2.08
CA ASN A 199 -4.08 26.87 -1.83
C ASN A 199 -2.55 26.94 -1.75
N PHE A 200 -1.85 25.87 -2.15
CA PHE A 200 -0.40 25.79 -2.22
C PHE A 200 0.04 25.13 -3.52
N PRO A 201 1.24 25.47 -4.04
CA PRO A 201 1.79 24.78 -5.19
C PRO A 201 2.38 23.43 -4.75
N THR A 202 2.34 22.44 -5.63
CA THR A 202 2.87 21.10 -5.37
C THR A 202 3.67 20.60 -6.56
N ASN A 203 4.66 19.75 -6.28
CA ASN A 203 5.34 18.93 -7.27
C ASN A 203 5.43 17.46 -6.83
N LEU A 204 4.57 17.04 -5.90
CA LEU A 204 4.54 15.67 -5.39
C LEU A 204 3.08 15.23 -5.29
N ILE A 205 2.73 14.25 -6.11
CA ILE A 205 1.40 13.64 -6.15
C ILE A 205 1.51 12.20 -5.69
N ARG A 206 0.54 11.77 -4.89
CA ARG A 206 0.33 10.37 -4.52
C ARG A 206 -0.94 9.88 -5.18
N LEU A 207 -0.85 8.74 -5.85
CA LEU A 207 -1.99 7.98 -6.31
C LEU A 207 -2.19 6.81 -5.36
N GLU A 208 -3.40 6.64 -4.84
CA GLU A 208 -3.78 5.42 -4.11
C GLU A 208 -4.72 4.59 -4.96
N VAL A 209 -4.48 3.29 -4.98
CA VAL A 209 -5.19 2.35 -5.83
C VAL A 209 -5.90 1.28 -5.00
N ASN A 210 -7.00 0.79 -5.54
CA ASN A 210 -7.70 -0.40 -5.10
C ASN A 210 -8.07 -1.22 -6.33
N SER A 211 -7.51 -2.41 -6.42
CA SER A 211 -7.67 -3.29 -7.57
C SER A 211 -8.67 -4.43 -7.29
N SER A 212 -9.41 -4.38 -6.18
CA SER A 212 -10.28 -5.47 -5.73
C SER A 212 -11.43 -5.80 -6.69
N LEU A 213 -11.91 -4.80 -7.44
CA LEU A 213 -12.97 -4.96 -8.44
C LEU A 213 -12.45 -5.23 -9.84
N LEU A 214 -11.12 -5.25 -10.01
CA LEU A 214 -10.52 -5.57 -11.30
C LEU A 214 -10.43 -7.07 -11.45
N ASP A 215 -10.81 -7.54 -12.63
CA ASP A 215 -10.68 -8.96 -12.99
C ASP A 215 -9.19 -9.36 -13.10
N TYR A 216 -8.29 -8.39 -13.29
CA TYR A 216 -6.85 -8.60 -13.39
C TYR A 216 -6.03 -7.37 -12.97
N TYR A 217 -4.68 -7.44 -12.99
CA TYR A 217 -3.84 -6.29 -12.63
C TYR A 217 -4.03 -5.11 -13.57
N THR A 218 -3.89 -3.91 -13.01
CA THR A 218 -3.95 -2.65 -13.74
C THR A 218 -2.58 -2.25 -14.28
N GLU A 219 -2.55 -1.61 -15.44
CA GLU A 219 -1.36 -0.99 -16.00
C GLU A 219 -1.53 0.52 -16.19
N LEU A 220 -0.53 1.26 -15.70
CA LEU A 220 -0.43 2.71 -15.82
C LEU A 220 0.80 3.07 -16.64
N ASP A 221 0.65 3.89 -17.68
CA ASP A 221 1.76 4.25 -18.58
C ASP A 221 2.41 5.58 -18.20
N ALA A 222 1.61 6.61 -17.89
CA ALA A 222 2.13 7.89 -17.42
C ALA A 222 1.12 8.67 -16.59
N VAL A 223 1.64 9.66 -15.84
CA VAL A 223 0.83 10.64 -15.10
C VAL A 223 1.25 12.04 -15.52
N VAL A 224 0.25 12.87 -15.86
CA VAL A 224 0.43 14.24 -16.33
C VAL A 224 -0.18 15.20 -15.32
N LEU A 225 0.63 16.13 -14.83
CA LEU A 225 0.20 17.22 -13.96
C LEU A 225 0.07 18.49 -14.80
N HIS A 226 -1.14 19.05 -14.79
CA HIS A 226 -1.42 20.38 -15.30
C HIS A 226 -1.52 21.33 -14.12
N GLY A 227 -0.97 22.53 -14.24
CA GLY A 227 -1.13 23.54 -13.20
C GLY A 227 -0.58 24.90 -13.57
N MET A 228 -0.89 25.87 -12.72
CA MET A 228 -0.45 27.26 -12.88
C MET A 228 0.76 27.54 -11.99
N LYS A 229 1.69 28.38 -12.44
CA LYS A 229 2.81 28.83 -11.58
C LYS A 229 2.34 29.75 -10.46
N ASP A 230 1.47 30.68 -10.82
CA ASP A 230 0.89 31.63 -9.90
C ASP A 230 -0.42 31.10 -9.34
N LYS A 231 -0.75 31.50 -8.12
CA LYS A 231 -2.02 31.14 -7.50
C LYS A 231 -3.15 31.65 -8.39
N PRO A 232 -4.11 30.82 -8.81
CA PRO A 232 -5.26 31.33 -9.53
C PRO A 232 -5.97 32.36 -8.64
N LEU A 233 -5.95 33.63 -9.07
CA LEU A 233 -6.74 34.70 -8.46
C LEU A 233 -8.19 34.35 -8.74
N LEU A 234 -8.82 33.62 -7.81
CA LEU A 234 -10.27 33.59 -7.77
C LEU A 234 -10.71 35.04 -7.59
N SER A 235 -11.40 35.57 -8.62
CA SER A 235 -12.15 36.81 -8.46
C SER A 235 -13.10 36.58 -7.29
N LEU A 236 -12.78 37.17 -6.14
CA LEU A 236 -13.79 37.56 -5.18
C LEU A 236 -14.70 38.55 -5.90
N LYS A 237 -15.68 38.05 -6.66
CA LYS A 237 -16.95 38.75 -6.77
C LYS A 237 -17.58 38.60 -5.40
N THR A 238 -17.10 39.40 -4.47
CA THR A 238 -17.89 39.82 -3.34
C THR A 238 -19.03 40.62 -3.97
N SER A 239 -20.14 39.96 -4.28
CA SER A 239 -21.41 40.66 -4.22
C SER A 239 -21.51 41.09 -2.76
N LEU A 240 -21.25 42.38 -2.52
CA LEU A 240 -21.71 43.08 -1.33
C LEU A 240 -23.21 42.78 -1.26
N ILE A 241 -23.59 41.82 -0.41
CA ILE A 241 -24.96 41.74 0.06
C ILE A 241 -25.04 42.87 1.07
N ASP A 242 -25.69 43.95 0.61
CA ASP A 242 -26.13 45.05 1.43
C ASP A 242 -27.04 44.48 2.51
N MET A 243 -26.65 44.67 3.78
CA MET A 243 -27.50 44.37 4.93
C MET A 243 -28.49 45.51 5.05
N ASN A 244 -29.53 45.49 4.20
CA ASN A 244 -30.82 46.16 4.39
C ASN A 244 -31.71 45.77 3.20
N ASP A 245 -32.81 45.08 3.52
CA ASP A 245 -34.02 44.84 2.72
C ASP A 245 -34.33 43.36 2.61
N LEU A 246 -35.09 42.86 3.60
CA LEU A 246 -36.14 41.88 3.34
C LEU A 246 -37.31 42.21 4.27
N GLU A 247 -38.29 42.91 3.68
CA GLU A 247 -39.66 43.00 4.17
C GLU A 247 -40.34 41.62 4.14
N GLU A 248 -41.30 41.48 5.03
CA GLU A 248 -42.20 40.34 5.25
C GLU A 248 -42.99 40.00 3.97
N ASP A 249 -43.22 38.72 3.71
CA ASP A 249 -44.53 38.26 3.22
C ASP A 249 -44.68 36.73 3.35
N ASP A 250 -45.80 36.36 3.98
CA ASP A 250 -46.35 35.04 4.27
C ASP A 250 -46.58 34.18 3.03
N TYR A 251 -46.41 32.85 3.11
CA TYR A 251 -47.31 31.85 2.49
C TYR A 251 -47.20 30.46 3.16
N GLU A 252 -48.23 30.17 3.95
CA GLU A 252 -48.94 28.92 4.25
C GLU A 252 -48.26 27.53 4.19
N GLU A 253 -48.30 26.87 5.36
CA GLU A 253 -48.13 25.42 5.58
C GLU A 253 -49.26 24.57 4.97
N LYS A 254 -48.91 23.36 4.52
CA LYS A 254 -49.84 22.24 4.37
C LYS A 254 -49.26 20.94 4.94
N ASP A 255 -49.84 20.53 6.07
CA ASP A 255 -49.99 19.20 6.68
C ASP A 255 -48.90 18.11 6.47
N GLY A 256 -48.19 17.80 7.57
CA GLY A 256 -48.59 16.70 8.44
C GLY A 256 -48.04 15.29 8.18
N CYS A 257 -47.03 14.88 8.97
CA CYS A 257 -47.04 13.58 9.70
C CYS A 257 -45.93 13.49 10.78
N GLY A 258 -46.31 13.63 12.06
CA GLY A 258 -46.03 12.57 13.03
C GLY A 258 -44.77 12.58 13.92
N MET A 259 -44.16 13.71 14.30
CA MET A 259 -43.02 13.70 15.26
C MET A 259 -43.24 14.46 16.59
N ASP A 260 -44.42 15.02 16.85
CA ASP A 260 -44.61 15.89 18.04
C ASP A 260 -45.21 15.21 19.28
N ASN A 261 -45.69 13.96 19.16
CA ASN A 261 -46.30 13.25 20.30
C ASN A 261 -45.30 12.47 21.18
N LEU A 262 -44.04 12.34 20.77
CA LEU A 262 -42.98 11.74 21.60
C LEU A 262 -42.33 12.76 22.54
N ASN A 263 -42.17 14.02 22.11
CA ASN A 263 -41.59 15.07 22.93
C ASN A 263 -42.53 15.57 24.03
N LYS A 264 -43.86 15.52 23.81
CA LYS A 264 -44.85 15.92 24.84
C LYS A 264 -45.11 14.89 25.93
N LYS A 265 -44.73 13.62 25.74
CA LYS A 265 -44.78 12.60 26.80
C LYS A 265 -43.52 12.54 27.66
N LEU A 266 -42.46 13.23 27.27
CA LEU A 266 -41.19 13.31 28.01
C LEU A 266 -41.07 14.58 28.86
N SER A 267 -41.96 15.56 28.69
CA SER A 267 -41.85 16.87 29.35
C SER A 267 -42.68 17.04 30.63
N SER A 268 -43.52 16.07 31.02
CA SER A 268 -44.45 16.22 32.15
C SER A 268 -44.19 15.32 33.36
N THR A 269 -43.02 14.69 33.49
CA THR A 269 -42.62 14.00 34.73
C THR A 269 -41.25 14.48 35.19
N ALA A 270 -41.28 15.28 36.27
CA ALA A 270 -40.17 15.66 37.15
C ALA A 270 -39.03 16.50 36.52
N LEU A 271 -39.18 17.83 36.64
CA LEU A 271 -38.04 18.75 36.81
C LEU A 271 -37.42 18.53 38.19
N GLY A 272 -36.75 17.39 38.37
CA GLY A 272 -35.66 17.25 39.34
C GLY A 272 -34.36 17.33 38.56
N GLU A 273 -33.34 18.00 39.10
CA GLU A 273 -32.00 18.21 38.53
C GLU A 273 -31.63 17.14 37.48
N GLY A 274 -31.72 17.54 36.20
CA GLY A 274 -31.34 16.65 35.11
C GLY A 274 -29.85 16.29 35.24
N PRO A 275 -29.45 15.04 34.98
CA PRO A 275 -28.05 14.64 35.05
C PRO A 275 -27.16 15.58 34.23
N ASN A 276 -25.99 15.96 34.77
CA ASN A 276 -25.05 16.89 34.11
C ASN A 276 -24.59 16.40 32.71
N ASN A 277 -24.69 15.10 32.39
CA ASN A 277 -24.34 14.55 31.08
C ASN A 277 -25.55 14.01 30.29
N GLY A 278 -26.78 14.43 30.63
CA GLY A 278 -28.00 14.01 29.92
C GLY A 278 -28.33 12.52 30.09
N TYR A 279 -28.89 11.89 29.06
CA TYR A 279 -29.30 10.47 29.13
C TYR A 279 -28.13 9.47 29.14
N PHE A 280 -26.90 9.90 28.84
CA PHE A 280 -25.72 9.04 28.94
C PHE A 280 -25.44 8.61 30.38
N ASP A 281 -25.79 9.44 31.38
CA ASP A 281 -25.68 9.07 32.80
C ASP A 281 -26.60 7.90 33.19
N LYS A 282 -27.61 7.58 32.35
CA LYS A 282 -28.54 6.47 32.57
C LYS A 282 -28.18 5.19 31.82
N LEU A 283 -27.21 5.26 30.90
CA LEU A 283 -26.80 4.08 30.12
C LEU A 283 -25.78 3.25 30.93
N PRO A 284 -25.91 1.92 30.95
CA PRO A 284 -24.85 1.04 31.45
C PRO A 284 -23.54 1.28 30.71
N TYR A 285 -22.43 1.05 31.42
CA TYR A 285 -21.08 1.25 30.90
C TYR A 285 -20.88 0.57 29.54
N GLU A 286 -21.34 -0.68 29.44
CA GLU A 286 -21.22 -1.53 28.26
C GLU A 286 -21.97 -0.97 27.05
N LEU A 287 -23.15 -0.36 27.27
CA LEU A 287 -23.90 0.25 26.17
C LEU A 287 -23.18 1.50 25.64
N ILE A 288 -22.57 2.29 26.52
CA ILE A 288 -21.76 3.44 26.09
C ILE A 288 -20.56 2.94 25.28
N GLN A 289 -19.84 1.92 25.76
CA GLN A 289 -18.73 1.33 25.00
C GLN A 289 -19.15 0.75 23.64
N LEU A 290 -20.34 0.14 23.55
CA LEU A 290 -20.91 -0.34 22.29
C LEU A 290 -21.21 0.81 21.31
N ILE A 291 -21.78 1.92 21.80
CA ILE A 291 -22.01 3.12 20.97
C ILE A 291 -20.66 3.67 20.48
N LEU A 292 -19.69 3.81 21.39
CA LEU A 292 -18.37 4.31 21.05
C LEU A 292 -17.65 3.44 20.04
N ASN A 293 -17.89 2.12 20.01
CA ASN A 293 -17.27 1.17 19.09
C ASN A 293 -17.50 1.48 17.58
N HIS A 294 -18.51 2.28 17.25
CA HIS A 294 -18.79 2.69 15.88
C HIS A 294 -18.03 3.95 15.43
N LEU A 295 -17.36 4.64 16.35
CA LEU A 295 -16.64 5.88 16.05
C LEU A 295 -15.26 5.63 15.46
N THR A 296 -14.84 6.49 14.55
CA THR A 296 -13.44 6.53 14.09
C THR A 296 -12.53 7.05 15.20
N LEU A 297 -11.22 6.82 15.06
CA LEU A 297 -10.24 7.30 16.04
C LEU A 297 -10.28 8.83 16.22
N PRO A 298 -10.32 9.67 15.16
CA PRO A 298 -10.51 11.11 15.30
C PRO A 298 -11.82 11.49 15.99
N ASP A 299 -12.92 10.78 15.72
CA ASP A 299 -14.22 11.04 16.36
C ASP A 299 -14.18 10.74 17.85
N LEU A 300 -13.55 9.63 18.26
CA LEU A 300 -13.30 9.34 19.68
C LEU A 300 -12.50 10.45 20.35
N CYS A 301 -11.42 10.91 19.70
CA CYS A 301 -10.59 11.99 20.23
C CYS A 301 -11.36 13.30 20.37
N ARG A 302 -12.27 13.63 19.43
CA ARG A 302 -13.15 14.80 19.53
C ARG A 302 -14.19 14.63 20.63
N LEU A 303 -14.82 13.47 20.71
CA LEU A 303 -15.83 13.17 21.72
C LEU A 303 -15.26 13.23 23.14
N ALA A 304 -14.02 12.77 23.33
CA ALA A 304 -13.32 12.84 24.61
C ALA A 304 -13.14 14.28 25.15
N GLN A 305 -13.31 15.30 24.30
CA GLN A 305 -13.17 16.71 24.68
C GLN A 305 -14.51 17.36 25.09
N THR A 306 -15.62 16.61 25.05
CA THR A 306 -16.97 17.17 25.25
C THR A 306 -17.39 17.23 26.72
N CYS A 307 -17.22 16.15 27.48
CA CYS A 307 -17.54 16.10 28.91
C CYS A 307 -16.68 15.06 29.64
N LYS A 308 -16.65 15.12 30.98
CA LYS A 308 -15.83 14.23 31.83
C LYS A 308 -16.23 12.75 31.68
N LEU A 309 -17.52 12.45 31.58
CA LEU A 309 -18.01 11.08 31.41
C LEU A 309 -17.46 10.47 30.11
N LEU A 310 -17.73 11.13 28.97
CA LEU A 310 -17.28 10.65 27.67
C LEU A 310 -15.75 10.69 27.52
N ASN A 311 -15.07 11.61 28.21
CA ASN A 311 -13.61 11.57 28.32
C ASN A 311 -13.12 10.24 28.92
N GLN A 312 -13.68 9.81 30.05
CA GLN A 312 -13.31 8.55 30.69
C GLN A 312 -13.58 7.35 29.78
N HIS A 313 -14.76 7.29 29.16
CA HIS A 313 -15.11 6.18 28.27
C HIS A 313 -14.24 6.13 27.00
N CYS A 314 -13.96 7.28 26.37
CA CYS A 314 -13.09 7.35 25.21
C CYS A 314 -11.61 7.04 25.55
N TYR A 315 -11.21 7.11 26.81
CA TYR A 315 -9.86 6.74 27.26
C TYR A 315 -9.75 5.28 27.70
N ASP A 316 -10.86 4.52 27.70
CA ASP A 316 -10.84 3.10 28.05
C ASP A 316 -9.96 2.30 27.05
N PRO A 317 -8.90 1.61 27.54
CA PRO A 317 -8.03 0.79 26.69
C PRO A 317 -8.74 -0.30 25.88
N LEU A 318 -9.91 -0.78 26.33
CA LEU A 318 -10.72 -1.77 25.60
C LEU A 318 -11.18 -1.25 24.22
N GLN A 319 -11.26 0.07 24.05
CA GLN A 319 -11.59 0.69 22.77
C GLN A 319 -10.47 0.59 21.74
N TYR A 320 -9.25 0.26 22.17
CA TYR A 320 -8.00 0.34 21.41
C TYR A 320 -7.32 -1.01 21.19
N ILE A 321 -7.94 -2.13 21.59
CA ILE A 321 -7.37 -3.48 21.42
C ILE A 321 -6.87 -3.73 19.98
N HIS A 322 -7.63 -3.27 18.97
CA HIS A 322 -7.17 -3.19 17.59
C HIS A 322 -7.04 -1.72 17.18
N LEU A 323 -5.81 -1.27 16.96
CA LEU A 323 -5.49 0.10 16.63
C LEU A 323 -4.94 0.21 15.20
N ASN A 324 -5.79 0.66 14.28
CA ASN A 324 -5.38 0.95 12.91
C ASN A 324 -5.07 2.43 12.73
N LEU A 325 -3.79 2.74 12.56
CA LEU A 325 -3.29 4.10 12.33
C LEU A 325 -2.96 4.37 10.85
N GLN A 326 -2.87 3.34 10.01
CA GLN A 326 -2.59 3.47 8.57
C GLN A 326 -3.49 4.50 7.85
N PRO A 327 -4.82 4.59 8.07
CA PRO A 327 -5.66 5.60 7.41
C PRO A 327 -5.24 7.06 7.67
N TYR A 328 -4.49 7.28 8.74
CA TYR A 328 -4.02 8.59 9.18
C TYR A 328 -2.52 8.80 8.94
N TRP A 329 -1.88 7.94 8.13
CA TRP A 329 -0.43 7.92 7.86
C TRP A 329 0.19 9.31 7.66
N ALA A 330 -0.50 10.19 6.94
CA ALA A 330 -0.03 11.52 6.61
C ALA A 330 -0.04 12.53 7.79
N LYS A 331 -0.77 12.24 8.87
CA LYS A 331 -0.95 13.12 10.03
C LYS A 331 -0.24 12.63 11.29
N LEU A 332 0.32 11.42 11.26
CA LEU A 332 0.93 10.80 12.42
C LEU A 332 2.34 11.34 12.66
N ASN A 333 2.61 11.69 13.90
CA ASN A 333 3.88 12.15 14.40
C ASN A 333 4.10 11.71 15.87
N ASP A 334 5.28 11.98 16.42
CA ASP A 334 5.62 11.66 17.82
C ASP A 334 4.59 12.18 18.82
N THR A 335 4.12 13.41 18.65
CA THR A 335 3.11 14.02 19.52
C THR A 335 1.77 13.28 19.46
N SER A 336 1.35 12.86 18.27
CA SER A 336 0.12 12.06 18.11
C SER A 336 0.24 10.69 18.78
N LEU A 337 1.42 10.04 18.72
CA LEU A 337 1.67 8.79 19.43
C LEU A 337 1.65 9.00 20.93
N GLU A 338 2.30 10.06 21.43
CA GLU A 338 2.32 10.43 22.85
C GLU A 338 0.91 10.66 23.41
N PHE A 339 0.05 11.39 22.70
CA PHE A 339 -1.34 11.58 23.10
C PHE A 339 -2.14 10.27 23.19
N LEU A 340 -1.81 9.26 22.38
CA LEU A 340 -2.48 7.96 22.38
C LEU A 340 -1.95 7.00 23.45
N GLN A 341 -0.72 7.18 23.94
CA GLN A 341 -0.03 6.22 24.84
C GLN A 341 -0.91 5.78 26.01
N THR A 342 -1.51 6.73 26.72
CA THR A 342 -2.31 6.45 27.93
C THR A 342 -3.53 5.55 27.70
N ARG A 343 -3.99 5.44 26.44
CA ARG A 343 -5.15 4.62 26.05
C ARG A 343 -4.75 3.29 25.44
N CYS A 344 -3.47 3.07 25.17
CA CYS A 344 -2.97 1.99 24.33
C CYS A 344 -2.36 0.83 25.12
N THR A 345 -2.66 0.70 26.41
CA THR A 345 -2.04 -0.32 27.28
C THR A 345 -2.48 -1.76 26.98
N LEU A 346 -3.62 -1.95 26.30
CA LEU A 346 -4.16 -3.27 25.93
C LEU A 346 -4.19 -3.50 24.40
N VAL A 347 -3.39 -2.75 23.64
CA VAL A 347 -3.34 -2.93 22.18
C VAL A 347 -2.73 -4.29 21.86
N GLN A 348 -3.49 -5.11 21.16
CA GLN A 348 -3.03 -6.40 20.66
C GLN A 348 -2.65 -6.32 19.18
N TRP A 349 -3.38 -5.53 18.39
CA TRP A 349 -3.08 -5.34 16.97
C TRP A 349 -2.77 -3.87 16.70
N LEU A 350 -1.60 -3.60 16.13
CA LEU A 350 -1.17 -2.26 15.76
C LEU A 350 -0.81 -2.21 14.28
N ASN A 351 -1.43 -1.29 13.53
CA ASN A 351 -1.07 -1.01 12.15
C ASN A 351 -0.57 0.43 12.01
N LEU A 352 0.72 0.56 11.71
CA LEU A 352 1.44 1.79 11.42
C LEU A 352 1.97 1.77 9.98
N SER A 353 1.37 0.98 9.09
CA SER A 353 1.78 0.92 7.68
C SER A 353 1.65 2.28 7.00
N TRP A 354 2.53 2.54 6.04
CA TRP A 354 2.66 3.78 5.25
C TRP A 354 3.05 5.00 6.07
N THR A 355 3.34 4.82 7.36
CA THR A 355 3.84 5.90 8.19
C THR A 355 5.31 6.15 7.92
N GLY A 356 5.79 7.35 8.23
CA GLY A 356 7.17 7.71 7.94
C GLY A 356 7.33 8.48 6.64
N ASN A 357 6.46 9.47 6.41
CA ASN A 357 6.79 10.63 5.58
C ASN A 357 7.97 11.41 6.19
N ARG A 358 9.16 10.79 6.22
CA ARG A 358 10.47 11.43 6.35
C ARG A 358 10.64 12.33 7.59
N GLY A 359 10.25 11.82 8.76
CA GLY A 359 10.71 12.33 10.06
C GLY A 359 9.63 12.57 11.11
N PHE A 360 8.35 12.43 10.78
CA PHE A 360 7.28 12.72 11.74
C PHE A 360 7.22 11.76 12.93
N ILE A 361 7.45 10.47 12.68
CA ILE A 361 7.64 9.47 13.73
C ILE A 361 9.13 9.23 13.84
N SER A 362 9.71 9.62 14.96
CA SER A 362 11.09 9.32 15.29
C SER A 362 11.21 7.93 15.90
N VAL A 363 12.42 7.39 15.88
CA VAL A 363 12.77 6.15 16.58
C VAL A 363 12.38 6.29 18.05
N ALA A 364 12.70 7.41 18.70
CA ALA A 364 12.40 7.64 20.11
C ALA A 364 10.89 7.69 20.40
N GLY A 365 10.09 8.32 19.53
CA GLY A 365 8.63 8.35 19.65
C GLY A 365 8.04 6.95 19.53
N PHE A 366 8.46 6.19 18.52
CA PHE A 366 8.08 4.79 18.34
C PHE A 366 8.48 3.91 19.53
N SER A 367 9.72 4.05 20.02
CA SER A 367 10.22 3.33 21.19
C SER A 367 9.40 3.59 22.45
N ARG A 368 9.06 4.86 22.73
CA ARG A 368 8.22 5.21 23.89
C ARG A 368 6.83 4.60 23.75
N PHE A 369 6.26 4.60 22.55
CA PHE A 369 4.95 4.00 22.31
C PHE A 369 4.96 2.49 22.51
N LEU A 370 5.93 1.76 21.93
CA LEU A 370 6.05 0.31 22.11
C LEU A 370 6.35 -0.11 23.55
N LYS A 371 7.06 0.71 24.34
CA LYS A 371 7.23 0.43 25.76
C LYS A 371 5.93 0.42 26.56
N VAL A 372 4.87 1.06 26.06
CA VAL A 372 3.55 1.10 26.71
C VAL A 372 2.67 -0.06 26.25
N CYS A 373 2.64 -0.35 24.95
CA CYS A 373 1.70 -1.33 24.39
C CYS A 373 2.32 -2.68 24.02
N GLY A 374 3.66 -2.77 23.96
CA GLY A 374 4.38 -3.88 23.36
C GLY A 374 4.12 -5.24 24.01
N SER A 375 3.93 -5.28 25.33
CA SER A 375 3.76 -6.55 26.07
C SER A 375 2.51 -7.32 25.66
N GLU A 376 1.48 -6.64 25.16
CA GLU A 376 0.22 -7.25 24.72
C GLU A 376 0.16 -7.44 23.20
N LEU A 377 1.15 -6.95 22.44
CA LEU A 377 1.12 -6.97 20.98
C LEU A 377 1.24 -8.38 20.42
N VAL A 378 0.23 -8.77 19.65
CA VAL A 378 0.14 -10.03 18.90
C VAL A 378 0.39 -9.80 17.41
N ARG A 379 -0.07 -8.67 16.85
CA ARG A 379 0.08 -8.32 15.43
C ARG A 379 0.63 -6.90 15.28
N LEU A 380 1.68 -6.78 14.47
CA LEU A 380 2.32 -5.51 14.13
C LEU A 380 2.48 -5.38 12.61
N GLU A 381 1.76 -4.44 12.02
CA GLU A 381 1.80 -4.13 10.59
C GLU A 381 2.57 -2.82 10.37
N LEU A 382 3.70 -2.91 9.67
CA LEU A 382 4.64 -1.81 9.45
C LEU A 382 5.04 -1.71 7.97
N SER A 383 4.16 -2.08 7.05
CA SER A 383 4.50 -2.04 5.62
C SER A 383 4.79 -0.62 5.17
N CYS A 384 5.86 -0.42 4.38
CA CYS A 384 6.31 0.88 3.88
C CYS A 384 6.59 1.90 5.00
N SER A 385 7.01 1.43 6.17
CA SER A 385 7.36 2.29 7.29
C SER A 385 8.81 2.77 7.21
N HIS A 386 9.03 3.86 6.48
CA HIS A 386 10.36 4.36 6.12
C HIS A 386 11.20 4.96 7.27
N PHE A 387 10.61 5.10 8.48
CA PHE A 387 11.32 5.57 9.67
C PHE A 387 12.04 4.45 10.43
N LEU A 388 11.79 3.18 10.06
CA LEU A 388 12.36 2.03 10.76
C LEU A 388 13.87 1.94 10.55
N ASN A 389 14.57 1.57 11.62
CA ASN A 389 15.99 1.24 11.61
C ASN A 389 16.26 0.02 12.51
N GLU A 390 17.53 -0.31 12.71
CA GLU A 390 17.95 -1.43 13.57
C GLU A 390 17.41 -1.32 15.00
N THR A 391 17.52 -0.14 15.62
CA THR A 391 16.98 0.11 16.98
C THR A 391 15.48 -0.14 17.07
N CYS A 392 14.71 0.14 16.02
CA CYS A 392 13.28 -0.17 16.02
C CYS A 392 13.04 -1.69 16.10
N LEU A 393 13.79 -2.51 15.36
CA LEU A 393 13.63 -3.97 15.38
C LEU A 393 14.15 -4.58 16.69
N GLU A 394 15.23 -4.02 17.24
CA GLU A 394 15.73 -4.38 18.57
C GLU A 394 14.64 -4.19 19.62
N ILE A 395 14.01 -3.01 19.66
CA ILE A 395 12.96 -2.70 20.63
C ILE A 395 11.72 -3.58 20.42
N ILE A 396 11.32 -3.85 19.17
CA ILE A 396 10.24 -4.81 18.89
C ILE A 396 10.59 -6.17 19.51
N SER A 397 11.81 -6.65 19.31
CA SER A 397 12.27 -7.95 19.84
C SER A 397 12.33 -8.03 21.37
N GLU A 398 12.52 -6.89 22.05
CA GLU A 398 12.62 -6.82 23.51
C GLU A 398 11.29 -6.55 24.20
N THR A 399 10.41 -5.79 23.56
CA THR A 399 9.15 -5.31 24.17
C THR A 399 7.93 -6.13 23.78
N CYS A 400 8.00 -6.89 22.68
CA CYS A 400 6.86 -7.63 22.12
C CYS A 400 7.11 -9.15 22.13
N PRO A 401 7.21 -9.79 23.32
CA PRO A 401 7.56 -11.22 23.41
C PRO A 401 6.48 -12.15 22.82
N ASP A 402 5.21 -11.74 22.87
CA ASP A 402 4.06 -12.52 22.40
C ASP A 402 3.66 -12.23 20.95
N LEU A 403 4.53 -11.52 20.20
CA LEU A 403 4.26 -11.14 18.82
C LEU A 403 4.17 -12.39 17.93
N GLN A 404 3.02 -12.56 17.26
CA GLN A 404 2.74 -13.67 16.36
C GLN A 404 2.74 -13.26 14.91
N GLU A 405 2.47 -11.99 14.60
CA GLU A 405 2.42 -11.50 13.24
C GLU A 405 3.22 -10.21 13.06
N LEU A 406 4.13 -10.23 12.09
CA LEU A 406 4.98 -9.09 11.75
C LEU A 406 5.01 -8.89 10.24
N ASN A 407 4.65 -7.69 9.79
CA ASN A 407 4.74 -7.29 8.40
C ASN A 407 5.71 -6.11 8.24
N LEU A 408 6.81 -6.34 7.51
CA LEU A 408 7.83 -5.36 7.18
C LEU A 408 7.93 -5.14 5.65
N SER A 409 6.85 -5.44 4.91
CA SER A 409 6.82 -5.34 3.46
C SER A 409 7.25 -3.97 3.00
N SER A 410 8.13 -3.91 2.01
CA SER A 410 8.60 -2.67 1.38
C SER A 410 9.31 -1.71 2.34
N CYS A 411 9.87 -2.21 3.46
CA CYS A 411 10.76 -1.46 4.35
C CYS A 411 12.22 -1.55 3.86
N ASP A 412 12.48 -0.97 2.68
CA ASP A 412 13.75 -1.07 1.95
C ASP A 412 14.92 -0.25 2.53
N LYS A 413 14.62 0.65 3.48
CA LYS A 413 15.60 1.43 4.24
C LYS A 413 16.15 0.72 5.48
N LEU A 414 15.54 -0.39 5.88
CA LEU A 414 16.06 -1.19 6.99
C LEU A 414 17.44 -1.74 6.64
N PRO A 415 18.45 -1.55 7.52
CA PRO A 415 19.74 -2.21 7.37
C PRO A 415 19.59 -3.74 7.43
N ALA A 416 20.38 -4.47 6.64
CA ALA A 416 20.25 -5.92 6.52
C ALA A 416 20.51 -6.66 7.84
N GLN A 417 21.42 -6.17 8.68
CA GLN A 417 21.70 -6.76 9.99
C GLN A 417 20.54 -6.64 10.98
N ALA A 418 19.64 -5.67 10.80
CA ALA A 418 18.51 -5.43 11.70
C ALA A 418 17.56 -6.64 11.76
N PHE A 419 17.46 -7.42 10.68
CA PHE A 419 16.59 -8.58 10.62
C PHE A 419 17.00 -9.71 11.59
N ASN A 420 18.25 -9.73 12.08
CA ASN A 420 18.69 -10.71 13.08
C ASN A 420 17.89 -10.64 14.39
N HIS A 421 17.35 -9.47 14.74
CA HIS A 421 16.52 -9.32 15.95
C HIS A 421 15.21 -10.11 15.88
N ILE A 422 14.68 -10.37 14.68
CA ILE A 422 13.44 -11.12 14.47
C ILE A 422 13.58 -12.57 14.98
N ALA A 423 14.79 -13.14 14.96
CA ALA A 423 15.03 -14.49 15.46
C ALA A 423 14.74 -14.66 16.96
N LYS A 424 14.63 -13.56 17.73
CA LYS A 424 14.22 -13.59 19.14
C LYS A 424 12.70 -13.75 19.31
N LEU A 425 11.91 -13.52 18.26
CA LEU A 425 10.45 -13.62 18.26
C LEU A 425 9.99 -15.05 17.94
N CYS A 426 10.31 -15.99 18.82
CA CYS A 426 10.12 -17.43 18.58
C CYS A 426 8.65 -17.83 18.37
N GLY A 427 7.69 -17.01 18.83
CA GLY A 427 6.25 -17.22 18.68
C GLY A 427 5.65 -16.80 17.32
N LEU A 428 6.47 -16.30 16.39
CA LEU A 428 5.99 -15.83 15.09
C LEU A 428 5.29 -16.93 14.29
N LYS A 429 4.06 -16.62 13.88
CA LYS A 429 3.21 -17.43 12.99
C LYS A 429 3.11 -16.82 11.59
N ARG A 430 3.18 -15.49 11.47
CA ARG A 430 3.17 -14.80 10.18
C ARG A 430 4.32 -13.79 10.10
N LEU A 431 5.11 -13.92 9.04
CA LEU A 431 6.21 -13.02 8.75
C LEU A 431 6.18 -12.62 7.27
N VAL A 432 6.05 -11.32 7.01
CA VAL A 432 6.01 -10.76 5.65
C VAL A 432 7.21 -9.84 5.45
N LEU A 433 8.13 -10.28 4.60
CA LEU A 433 9.39 -9.60 4.26
C LEU A 433 9.44 -9.18 2.78
N TYR A 434 8.28 -9.11 2.12
CA TYR A 434 8.19 -8.74 0.70
C TYR A 434 8.99 -7.46 0.40
N ARG A 435 9.86 -7.49 -0.61
CA ARG A 435 10.68 -6.36 -1.05
C ARG A 435 11.51 -5.71 0.07
N THR A 436 12.12 -6.54 0.92
CA THR A 436 13.10 -6.13 1.94
C THR A 436 14.52 -6.57 1.59
N LYS A 437 15.50 -6.05 2.32
CA LYS A 437 16.93 -6.38 2.18
C LYS A 437 17.41 -7.42 3.21
N VAL A 438 16.54 -8.35 3.60
CA VAL A 438 16.92 -9.44 4.52
C VAL A 438 18.03 -10.30 3.90
N GLU A 439 19.14 -10.46 4.62
CA GLU A 439 20.24 -11.34 4.21
C GLU A 439 19.92 -12.80 4.49
N GLN A 440 20.53 -13.69 3.70
CA GLN A 440 20.36 -15.14 3.85
C GLN A 440 20.71 -15.64 5.26
N THR A 441 21.79 -15.15 5.86
CA THR A 441 22.22 -15.57 7.22
C THR A 441 21.19 -15.20 8.29
N ALA A 442 20.63 -13.98 8.22
CA ALA A 442 19.58 -13.54 9.12
C ALA A 442 18.31 -14.37 8.93
N LEU A 443 17.91 -14.63 7.67
CA LEU A 443 16.74 -15.46 7.39
C LEU A 443 16.91 -16.90 7.89
N LEU A 444 18.09 -17.51 7.73
CA LEU A 444 18.39 -18.83 8.27
C LEU A 444 18.26 -18.88 9.80
N SER A 445 18.73 -17.83 10.48
CA SER A 445 18.55 -17.69 11.93
C SER A 445 17.07 -17.62 12.30
N ILE A 446 16.30 -16.76 11.63
CA ILE A 446 14.85 -16.64 11.84
C ILE A 446 14.16 -17.99 11.67
N LEU A 447 14.42 -18.70 10.56
CA LEU A 447 13.80 -20.01 10.29
C LEU A 447 14.19 -21.08 11.31
N ASN A 448 15.38 -20.98 11.91
CA ASN A 448 15.83 -21.92 12.93
C ASN A 448 15.08 -21.75 14.26
N PHE A 449 14.72 -20.52 14.63
CA PHE A 449 14.09 -20.21 15.92
C PHE A 449 12.56 -20.02 15.84
N CYS A 450 12.03 -19.51 14.73
CA CYS A 450 10.59 -19.30 14.50
C CYS A 450 9.94 -20.54 13.85
N SER A 451 9.94 -21.68 14.52
CA SER A 451 9.38 -22.94 14.00
C SER A 451 7.85 -22.98 13.92
N GLU A 452 7.18 -22.02 14.58
CA GLU A 452 5.72 -21.88 14.60
C GLU A 452 5.15 -21.17 13.36
N LEU A 453 6.01 -20.79 12.40
CA LEU A 453 5.61 -20.11 11.18
C LEU A 453 4.57 -20.91 10.38
N GLN A 454 3.48 -20.22 10.05
CA GLN A 454 2.37 -20.68 9.22
C GLN A 454 2.31 -19.89 7.91
N HIS A 455 2.73 -18.63 7.92
CA HIS A 455 2.69 -17.73 6.78
C HIS A 455 4.04 -17.03 6.61
N LEU A 456 4.70 -17.27 5.48
CA LEU A 456 5.98 -16.63 5.17
C LEU A 456 5.96 -16.03 3.77
N SER A 457 6.35 -14.76 3.66
CA SER A 457 6.49 -14.08 2.37
C SER A 457 7.90 -13.53 2.19
N LEU A 458 8.58 -14.05 1.18
CA LEU A 458 9.94 -13.68 0.76
C LEU A 458 9.96 -13.08 -0.66
N GLY A 459 8.80 -12.71 -1.18
CA GLY A 459 8.67 -12.17 -2.53
C GLY A 459 9.59 -10.98 -2.78
N SER A 460 10.35 -11.01 -3.86
CA SER A 460 11.31 -9.96 -4.24
C SER A 460 12.36 -9.61 -3.18
N CYS A 461 12.75 -10.53 -2.29
CA CYS A 461 13.92 -10.37 -1.42
C CYS A 461 15.23 -10.52 -2.22
N VAL A 462 15.93 -9.42 -2.48
CA VAL A 462 17.07 -9.37 -3.42
C VAL A 462 18.42 -9.81 -2.82
N MET A 463 18.53 -9.89 -1.50
CA MET A 463 19.77 -10.21 -0.76
C MET A 463 19.90 -11.69 -0.38
N ILE A 464 18.97 -12.54 -0.82
CA ILE A 464 19.04 -14.00 -0.63
C ILE A 464 19.80 -14.59 -1.82
N GLU A 465 20.88 -15.33 -1.54
CA GLU A 465 21.79 -15.84 -2.56
C GLU A 465 21.33 -17.20 -3.11
N ASP A 466 20.95 -18.11 -2.19
CA ASP A 466 20.57 -19.49 -2.47
C ASP A 466 19.20 -19.80 -1.84
N TYR A 467 18.18 -19.86 -2.70
CA TYR A 467 16.82 -20.17 -2.27
C TYR A 467 16.58 -21.65 -2.02
N ASP A 468 17.41 -22.57 -2.53
CA ASP A 468 17.29 -23.99 -2.22
C ASP A 468 17.70 -24.28 -0.78
N VAL A 469 18.73 -23.59 -0.28
CA VAL A 469 19.13 -23.65 1.13
C VAL A 469 18.02 -23.14 2.04
N ILE A 470 17.39 -22.01 1.66
CA ILE A 470 16.23 -21.47 2.38
C ILE A 470 15.06 -22.46 2.36
N ALA A 471 14.74 -23.00 1.18
CA ALA A 471 13.67 -23.98 0.97
C ALA A 471 13.88 -25.25 1.81
N SER A 472 15.10 -25.78 1.86
CA SER A 472 15.47 -26.92 2.70
C SER A 472 15.30 -26.62 4.18
N MET A 473 15.72 -25.43 4.63
CA MET A 473 15.56 -25.03 6.03
C MET A 473 14.10 -24.82 6.43
N ILE A 474 13.28 -24.22 5.57
CA ILE A 474 11.83 -24.13 5.74
C ILE A 474 11.25 -25.55 5.86
N GLY A 475 11.60 -26.43 4.91
CA GLY A 475 11.17 -27.83 4.89
C GLY A 475 11.56 -28.57 6.17
N ALA A 476 12.74 -28.32 6.73
CA ALA A 476 13.23 -28.98 7.93
C ALA A 476 12.59 -28.44 9.23
N LYS A 477 12.30 -27.14 9.33
CA LYS A 477 11.93 -26.47 10.59
C LYS A 477 10.46 -26.04 10.66
N CYS A 478 9.89 -25.52 9.59
CA CYS A 478 8.57 -24.88 9.57
C CYS A 478 7.47 -25.87 9.18
N LYS A 479 7.25 -26.90 10.01
CA LYS A 479 6.29 -27.99 9.71
C LYS A 479 4.82 -27.57 9.70
N LYS A 480 4.53 -26.39 10.27
CA LYS A 480 3.18 -25.79 10.35
C LYS A 480 2.89 -24.83 9.20
N LEU A 481 3.80 -24.69 8.24
CA LEU A 481 3.67 -23.74 7.14
C LEU A 481 2.45 -24.08 6.27
N ARG A 482 1.58 -23.08 6.10
CA ARG A 482 0.38 -23.11 5.26
C ARG A 482 0.53 -22.25 4.02
N THR A 483 1.25 -21.14 4.10
CA THR A 483 1.40 -20.23 2.96
C THR A 483 2.84 -19.80 2.78
N LEU A 484 3.32 -19.87 1.54
CA LEU A 484 4.67 -19.48 1.18
C LEU A 484 4.68 -18.66 -0.11
N ASP A 485 5.14 -17.42 -0.01
CA ASP A 485 5.36 -16.54 -1.17
C ASP A 485 6.85 -16.47 -1.52
N LEU A 486 7.20 -17.06 -2.67
CA LEU A 486 8.52 -17.07 -3.30
C LEU A 486 8.51 -16.35 -4.65
N TRP A 487 7.63 -15.34 -4.81
CA TRP A 487 7.60 -14.52 -6.02
C TRP A 487 8.98 -13.92 -6.32
N ARG A 488 9.48 -14.14 -7.54
CA ARG A 488 10.80 -13.65 -8.02
C ARG A 488 12.00 -14.20 -7.25
N CYS A 489 11.91 -15.40 -6.72
CA CYS A 489 13.07 -16.11 -6.19
C CYS A 489 13.95 -16.63 -7.34
N LYS A 490 15.02 -15.90 -7.68
CA LYS A 490 15.76 -16.05 -8.94
C LYS A 490 16.51 -17.38 -9.12
N ASN A 491 16.81 -18.08 -8.03
CA ASN A 491 17.70 -19.24 -8.00
C ASN A 491 17.08 -20.47 -7.32
N ILE A 492 15.76 -20.53 -7.16
CA ILE A 492 15.12 -21.74 -6.60
C ILE A 492 15.02 -22.83 -7.66
N THR A 493 15.45 -24.05 -7.37
CA THR A 493 15.44 -25.18 -8.31
C THR A 493 14.45 -26.26 -7.89
N GLU A 494 14.33 -27.31 -8.70
CA GLU A 494 13.55 -28.50 -8.38
C GLU A 494 13.96 -29.17 -7.05
N ASN A 495 15.21 -29.00 -6.61
CA ASN A 495 15.69 -29.55 -5.34
C ASN A 495 15.06 -28.80 -4.17
N GLY A 496 15.09 -27.47 -4.17
CA GLY A 496 14.42 -26.66 -3.14
C GLY A 496 12.92 -26.93 -3.10
N ILE A 497 12.27 -27.04 -4.26
CA ILE A 497 10.84 -27.39 -4.34
C ILE A 497 10.55 -28.77 -3.77
N ALA A 498 11.41 -29.76 -4.04
CA ALA A 498 11.25 -31.11 -3.48
C ALA A 498 11.39 -31.13 -1.94
N GLU A 499 12.35 -30.40 -1.40
CA GLU A 499 12.56 -30.28 0.05
C GLU A 499 11.36 -29.57 0.72
N LEU A 500 10.84 -28.50 0.11
CA LEU A 500 9.64 -27.81 0.58
C LEU A 500 8.41 -28.73 0.56
N ALA A 501 8.16 -29.40 -0.56
CA ALA A 501 6.97 -30.23 -0.74
C ALA A 501 6.96 -31.44 0.22
N SER A 502 8.12 -32.03 0.48
CA SER A 502 8.26 -33.11 1.45
C SER A 502 8.24 -32.64 2.91
N GLY A 503 8.75 -31.44 3.18
CA GLY A 503 8.88 -30.88 4.52
C GLY A 503 7.62 -30.20 5.06
N CYS A 504 6.78 -29.65 4.19
CA CYS A 504 5.63 -28.80 4.54
C CYS A 504 4.30 -29.35 3.94
N PRO A 505 3.79 -30.50 4.41
CA PRO A 505 2.59 -31.15 3.84
C PRO A 505 1.27 -30.41 4.12
N LEU A 506 1.30 -29.38 4.97
CA LEU A 506 0.15 -28.53 5.31
C LEU A 506 0.01 -27.30 4.40
N LEU A 507 0.84 -27.19 3.35
CA LEU A 507 0.80 -26.04 2.45
C LEU A 507 -0.53 -25.96 1.70
N GLU A 508 -1.15 -24.79 1.78
CA GLU A 508 -2.43 -24.43 1.17
C GLU A 508 -2.25 -23.34 0.10
N GLU A 509 -1.22 -22.51 0.20
CA GLU A 509 -0.91 -21.45 -0.76
C GLU A 509 0.58 -21.41 -1.07
N LEU A 510 0.91 -21.39 -2.35
CA LEU A 510 2.28 -21.30 -2.82
C LEU A 510 2.39 -20.36 -4.02
N ASP A 511 3.21 -19.33 -3.90
CA ASP A 511 3.54 -18.45 -5.02
C ASP A 511 4.96 -18.73 -5.51
N LEU A 512 5.08 -19.21 -6.74
CA LEU A 512 6.33 -19.46 -7.48
C LEU A 512 6.41 -18.56 -8.73
N GLY A 513 5.66 -17.47 -8.77
CA GLY A 513 5.65 -16.56 -9.90
C GLY A 513 7.04 -15.97 -10.15
N TRP A 514 7.41 -15.86 -11.42
CA TRP A 514 8.71 -15.32 -11.85
C TRP A 514 9.93 -16.05 -11.29
N CYS A 515 9.86 -17.38 -11.14
CA CYS A 515 10.98 -18.25 -10.78
C CYS A 515 11.59 -18.91 -12.04
N PRO A 516 12.54 -18.27 -12.75
CA PRO A 516 12.93 -18.66 -14.11
C PRO A 516 13.69 -19.99 -14.21
N THR A 517 14.22 -20.48 -13.09
CA THR A 517 15.00 -21.72 -12.96
C THR A 517 14.13 -22.96 -12.91
N LEU A 518 12.82 -22.82 -12.63
CA LEU A 518 11.91 -23.96 -12.58
C LEU A 518 11.52 -24.43 -13.99
N GLN A 519 11.70 -25.73 -14.23
CA GLN A 519 11.46 -26.35 -15.53
C GLN A 519 10.51 -27.54 -15.40
N SER A 520 9.46 -27.56 -16.23
CA SER A 520 8.55 -28.72 -16.32
C SER A 520 9.29 -30.03 -16.58
N SER A 521 10.35 -30.02 -17.40
CA SER A 521 11.13 -31.20 -17.75
C SER A 521 11.82 -31.91 -16.58
N THR A 522 11.98 -31.25 -15.43
CA THR A 522 12.51 -31.90 -14.21
C THR A 522 11.43 -32.65 -13.42
N GLY A 523 10.16 -32.49 -13.80
CA GLY A 523 9.01 -33.06 -13.10
C GLY A 523 8.70 -32.38 -11.77
N CYS A 524 9.26 -31.18 -11.50
CA CYS A 524 9.12 -30.50 -10.22
C CYS A 524 7.67 -30.18 -9.87
N PHE A 525 6.86 -29.72 -10.83
CA PHE A 525 5.44 -29.41 -10.63
C PHE A 525 4.60 -30.66 -10.38
N ALA A 526 4.86 -31.76 -11.08
CA ALA A 526 4.20 -33.03 -10.84
C ALA A 526 4.53 -33.60 -9.45
N LYS A 527 5.80 -33.52 -9.02
CA LYS A 527 6.22 -33.93 -7.67
C LYS A 527 5.55 -33.08 -6.59
N LEU A 528 5.54 -31.76 -6.79
CA LEU A 528 4.85 -30.81 -5.92
C LEU A 528 3.36 -31.17 -5.80
N ALA A 529 2.68 -31.40 -6.92
CA ALA A 529 1.26 -31.75 -6.94
C ALA A 529 0.94 -33.00 -6.10
N ARG A 530 1.76 -34.05 -6.24
CA ARG A 530 1.59 -35.32 -5.52
C ARG A 530 1.89 -35.22 -4.02
N GLN A 531 2.74 -34.28 -3.61
CA GLN A 531 3.17 -34.13 -2.21
C GLN A 531 2.36 -33.07 -1.44
N LEU A 532 1.66 -32.17 -2.14
CA LEU A 532 0.87 -31.09 -1.56
C LEU A 532 -0.63 -31.21 -1.91
N PRO A 533 -1.34 -32.23 -1.42
CA PRO A 533 -2.76 -32.44 -1.73
C PRO A 533 -3.70 -31.38 -1.12
N ASN A 534 -3.22 -30.62 -0.14
CA ASN A 534 -3.97 -29.56 0.53
C ASN A 534 -3.90 -28.20 -0.19
N LEU A 535 -3.15 -28.11 -1.29
CA LEU A 535 -2.94 -26.87 -2.01
C LEU A 535 -4.28 -26.33 -2.55
N GLN A 536 -4.60 -25.10 -2.15
CA GLN A 536 -5.79 -24.36 -2.55
C GLN A 536 -5.46 -23.25 -3.54
N LYS A 537 -4.24 -22.68 -3.46
CA LYS A 537 -3.78 -21.61 -4.35
C LYS A 537 -2.36 -21.86 -4.82
N LEU A 538 -2.15 -21.74 -6.13
CA LEU A 538 -0.83 -21.86 -6.74
C LEU A 538 -0.62 -20.77 -7.79
N PHE A 539 0.45 -20.00 -7.64
CA PHE A 539 0.84 -19.00 -8.64
C PHE A 539 2.09 -19.47 -9.38
N LEU A 540 1.94 -19.67 -10.69
CA LEU A 540 3.00 -20.07 -11.62
C LEU A 540 3.21 -18.98 -12.69
N THR A 541 2.82 -17.74 -12.40
CA THR A 541 2.95 -16.61 -13.31
C THR A 541 4.37 -16.50 -13.87
N ALA A 542 4.50 -16.26 -15.17
CA ALA A 542 5.75 -16.14 -15.90
C ALA A 542 6.71 -17.36 -15.80
N ASN A 543 6.24 -18.53 -15.35
CA ASN A 543 6.97 -19.79 -15.48
C ASN A 543 6.72 -20.38 -16.87
N ARG A 544 7.54 -19.95 -17.84
CA ARG A 544 7.37 -20.26 -19.28
C ARG A 544 7.47 -21.75 -19.63
N SER A 545 8.05 -22.55 -18.74
CA SER A 545 8.28 -23.98 -18.95
C SER A 545 7.05 -24.85 -18.66
N VAL A 546 6.06 -24.34 -17.92
CA VAL A 546 4.89 -25.13 -17.49
C VAL A 546 4.07 -25.55 -18.71
N CYS A 547 3.71 -26.83 -18.78
CA CYS A 547 2.99 -27.43 -19.90
C CYS A 547 1.67 -28.09 -19.46
N ASP A 548 0.89 -28.57 -20.42
CA ASP A 548 -0.40 -29.24 -20.18
C ASP A 548 -0.28 -30.41 -19.19
N THR A 549 0.78 -31.22 -19.28
CA THR A 549 1.00 -32.36 -18.37
C THR A 549 1.16 -31.94 -16.91
N ASP A 550 1.78 -30.78 -16.65
CA ASP A 550 1.86 -30.25 -15.28
C ASP A 550 0.48 -29.85 -14.76
N ILE A 551 -0.36 -29.28 -15.62
CA ILE A 551 -1.73 -28.88 -15.27
C ILE A 551 -2.59 -30.11 -15.01
N GLU A 552 -2.46 -31.16 -15.82
CA GLU A 552 -3.15 -32.44 -15.61
C GLU A 552 -2.73 -33.09 -14.29
N GLU A 553 -1.44 -33.08 -13.94
CA GLU A 553 -0.95 -33.60 -12.66
C GLU A 553 -1.46 -32.76 -11.46
N LEU A 554 -1.49 -31.43 -11.60
CA LEU A 554 -2.10 -30.55 -10.60
C LEU A 554 -3.59 -30.84 -10.42
N ALA A 555 -4.34 -30.99 -11.52
CA ALA A 555 -5.77 -31.30 -11.48
C ALA A 555 -6.05 -32.67 -10.84
N CYS A 556 -5.22 -33.68 -11.13
CA CYS A 556 -5.37 -35.02 -10.57
C CYS A 556 -5.06 -35.11 -9.07
N ASN A 557 -4.03 -34.38 -8.60
CA ASN A 557 -3.50 -34.56 -7.24
C ASN A 557 -3.90 -33.45 -6.27
N CYS A 558 -4.02 -32.20 -6.73
CA CYS A 558 -4.41 -31.05 -5.90
C CYS A 558 -5.93 -30.83 -5.96
N THR A 559 -6.71 -31.80 -5.48
CA THR A 559 -8.20 -31.77 -5.54
C THR A 559 -8.86 -30.62 -4.77
N ARG A 560 -8.09 -29.89 -3.94
CA ARG A 560 -8.55 -28.70 -3.20
C ARG A 560 -8.18 -27.39 -3.88
N LEU A 561 -7.51 -27.42 -5.03
CA LEU A 561 -7.06 -26.24 -5.75
C LEU A 561 -8.27 -25.42 -6.21
N ARG A 562 -8.34 -24.16 -5.77
CA ARG A 562 -9.40 -23.20 -6.08
C ARG A 562 -8.91 -22.09 -6.99
N GLN A 563 -7.61 -21.81 -6.97
CA GLN A 563 -7.01 -20.75 -7.74
C GLN A 563 -5.66 -21.20 -8.29
N LEU A 564 -5.49 -21.04 -9.60
CA LEU A 564 -4.25 -21.35 -10.30
C LEU A 564 -3.94 -20.20 -11.25
N ASP A 565 -2.89 -19.44 -10.98
CA ASP A 565 -2.40 -18.40 -11.90
C ASP A 565 -1.31 -19.01 -12.80
N ILE A 566 -1.56 -18.96 -14.11
CA ILE A 566 -0.70 -19.53 -15.14
C ILE A 566 -0.30 -18.50 -16.19
N LEU A 567 -0.39 -17.20 -15.89
CA LEU A 567 -0.11 -16.14 -16.86
C LEU A 567 1.34 -16.20 -17.38
N GLY A 568 1.54 -15.76 -18.62
CA GLY A 568 2.86 -15.67 -19.25
C GLY A 568 3.36 -17.00 -19.84
N LYS A 569 2.43 -17.94 -20.09
CA LYS A 569 2.72 -19.25 -20.68
C LYS A 569 2.34 -19.30 -22.15
N ASN A 570 3.21 -19.91 -22.94
CA ASN A 570 3.05 -20.06 -24.38
C ASN A 570 2.71 -21.50 -24.81
N THR A 571 2.63 -22.42 -23.84
CA THR A 571 2.68 -23.88 -24.05
C THR A 571 1.47 -24.63 -23.50
N ILE A 572 0.47 -23.91 -22.98
CA ILE A 572 -0.79 -24.50 -22.48
C ILE A 572 -1.88 -24.30 -23.52
N TYR A 573 -2.55 -25.39 -23.91
CA TYR A 573 -3.67 -25.36 -24.86
C TYR A 573 -5.01 -25.51 -24.13
N ASN A 574 -6.08 -24.90 -24.67
CA ASN A 574 -7.40 -24.85 -24.04
C ASN A 574 -8.01 -26.22 -23.63
N PHE A 575 -7.53 -27.33 -24.20
CA PHE A 575 -8.01 -28.67 -23.87
C PHE A 575 -7.63 -29.14 -22.46
N ALA A 576 -6.52 -28.63 -21.90
CA ALA A 576 -6.05 -28.95 -20.55
C ALA A 576 -6.81 -28.17 -19.46
N LEU A 577 -7.60 -27.16 -19.83
CA LEU A 577 -8.35 -26.27 -18.93
C LEU A 577 -9.84 -26.63 -18.94
N LYS A 578 -10.19 -27.89 -18.65
CA LYS A 578 -11.58 -28.25 -18.38
C LYS A 578 -11.91 -27.97 -16.90
N PRO A 579 -13.03 -27.27 -16.62
CA PRO A 579 -13.40 -26.85 -15.28
C PRO A 579 -13.71 -28.01 -14.33
#